data_AF-X0YLL0-F1
#
_entry.id   AF-X0YLL0-F1
#
_cell.length_a   1.000
_cell.length_b   1.000
_cell.length_c   1.000
_cell.angle_alpha   90.00
_cell.angle_beta   90.00
_cell.angle_gamma   90.00
#
_symmetry.space_group_name_H-M   'P 1'
#
loop_
_entity.id
_entity.type
_entity.pdbx_description
1 polymer ?
#
loop_
_entity_poly.entity_id
_entity_poly.type
_entity_poly.pdbx_seq_one_letter_code
_entity_poly.pdbx_strand_id
1 'polypeptide(L)'
;MQIKALNIELEKLSKTYETELKAENAKLEAKLKKYEAESPSQTDEVNQQRGAEVQKDRQNLYQASQIAQEDIGKKRDEKLKPILEKAKKAIDEVADEQGFTYVLEASTLIVANGKDLL
;
A
#
# COMPACT_ATOMS: atom_id res chain seq x y z
N MET A 1 17.96 9.51 5.38
CA MET A 1 17.90 8.74 4.12
C MET A 1 16.49 8.84 3.54
N GLN A 2 16.36 9.21 2.26
CA GLN A 2 15.07 9.41 1.59
C GLN A 2 14.18 8.16 1.59
N ILE A 3 14.77 6.96 1.57
CA ILE A 3 14.05 5.68 1.69
C ILE A 3 13.35 5.55 3.04
N LYS A 4 13.98 5.99 4.14
CA LYS A 4 13.34 5.97 5.47
C LYS A 4 12.11 6.88 5.51
N ALA A 5 12.19 8.04 4.85
CA ALA A 5 11.05 8.96 4.75
C ALA A 5 9.92 8.36 3.89
N LEU A 6 10.26 7.71 2.77
CA LEU A 6 9.30 6.97 1.95
C LEU A 6 8.59 5.87 2.75
N ASN A 7 9.33 5.07 3.51
CA ASN A 7 8.75 4.01 4.34
C ASN A 7 7.76 4.57 5.38
N ILE A 8 8.07 5.72 5.98
CA ILE A 8 7.15 6.39 6.91
C ILE A 8 5.90 6.91 6.19
N GLU A 9 6.04 7.45 4.97
CA GLU A 9 4.90 7.89 4.14
C GLU A 9 3.99 6.71 3.80
N LEU A 10 4.56 5.58 3.38
CA LEU A 10 3.81 4.36 3.06
C LEU A 10 3.14 3.74 4.30
N GLU A 11 3.83 3.72 5.44
CA GLU A 11 3.24 3.23 6.70
C GLU A 11 2.04 4.08 7.12
N LYS A 12 2.13 5.41 7.00
CA LYS A 12 1.01 6.31 7.28
C LYS A 12 -0.16 6.04 6.32
N LEU A 13 0.11 5.92 5.03
CA LEU A 13 -0.90 5.61 4.03
C LEU A 13 -1.60 4.28 4.32
N SER A 14 -0.83 3.23 4.65
CA SER A 14 -1.36 1.93 5.04
C SER A 14 -2.28 2.02 6.27
N LYS A 15 -1.89 2.79 7.30
CA LYS A 15 -2.72 2.98 8.50
C LYS A 15 -4.00 3.75 8.21
N THR A 16 -3.97 4.73 7.31
CA THR A 16 -5.16 5.44 6.85
C THR A 16 -6.16 4.46 6.24
N TYR A 17 -5.72 3.65 5.25
CA TYR A 17 -6.58 2.66 4.62
C TYR A 17 -7.09 1.60 5.59
N GLU A 18 -6.23 1.11 6.50
CA GLU A 18 -6.66 0.17 7.54
C GLU A 18 -7.78 0.76 8.41
N THR A 19 -7.65 2.02 8.81
CA THR A 19 -8.64 2.73 9.63
C THR A 19 -9.96 2.90 8.87
N GLU A 20 -9.90 3.32 7.60
CA GLU A 20 -11.07 3.51 6.74
C GLU A 20 -11.81 2.19 6.49
N LEU A 21 -11.09 1.14 6.08
CA LEU A 21 -11.66 -0.18 5.85
C LEU A 21 -12.28 -0.77 7.12
N LYS A 22 -11.63 -0.59 8.27
CA LYS A 22 -12.19 -1.03 9.56
C LYS A 22 -13.46 -0.28 9.92
N ALA A 23 -13.53 1.03 9.65
CA ALA A 23 -14.73 1.82 9.88
C ALA A 23 -15.87 1.39 8.96
N GLU A 24 -15.61 1.16 7.68
CA GLU A 24 -16.62 0.66 6.73
C GLU A 24 -17.09 -0.75 7.08
N ASN A 25 -16.19 -1.65 7.50
CA ASN A 25 -16.56 -2.97 7.97
C ASN A 25 -17.45 -2.89 9.22
N ALA A 26 -17.13 -2.02 10.18
CA ALA A 26 -17.96 -1.82 11.38
C ALA A 26 -19.35 -1.27 11.04
N LYS A 27 -19.46 -0.35 10.07
CA LYS A 27 -20.75 0.14 9.56
C LYS A 27 -21.57 -0.98 8.92
N LEU A 28 -20.94 -1.83 8.11
CA LEU A 28 -21.59 -2.97 7.48
C LEU A 28 -22.08 -3.99 8.53
N GLU A 29 -21.26 -4.32 9.54
CA GLU A 29 -21.67 -5.18 10.64
C GLU A 29 -22.85 -4.61 11.43
N ALA A 30 -22.86 -3.29 11.70
CA ALA A 30 -23.98 -2.63 12.35
C ALA A 30 -25.25 -2.68 11.49
N LYS A 31 -25.13 -2.46 10.16
CA LYS A 31 -26.24 -2.54 9.21
C LYS A 31 -26.82 -3.96 9.16
N LEU A 32 -25.97 -4.99 9.16
CA LEU A 32 -26.38 -6.40 9.21
C LEU A 32 -27.15 -6.71 10.49
N LYS A 33 -26.63 -6.33 11.66
CA LYS A 33 -27.32 -6.56 12.94
C LYS A 33 -28.68 -5.87 12.99
N LYS A 34 -28.77 -4.64 12.49
CA LYS A 34 -30.04 -3.91 12.39
C LYS A 34 -31.02 -4.58 11.43
N TYR A 35 -30.52 -5.04 10.28
CA TYR A 35 -31.32 -5.77 9.31
C TYR A 35 -31.87 -7.07 9.91
N GLU A 36 -31.05 -7.87 10.58
CA GLU A 36 -31.48 -9.11 11.23
C GLU A 36 -32.55 -8.88 12.32
N ALA A 37 -32.41 -7.82 13.11
CA ALA A 37 -33.36 -7.48 14.17
C ALA A 37 -34.70 -6.96 13.62
N GLU A 38 -34.67 -6.14 12.57
CA GLU A 38 -35.86 -5.50 12.03
C GLU A 38 -36.56 -6.33 10.95
N SER A 39 -35.86 -7.21 10.24
CA SER A 39 -36.37 -7.96 9.08
C SER A 39 -37.72 -8.67 9.31
N PRO A 40 -37.99 -9.29 10.48
CA PRO A 40 -39.29 -9.93 10.75
C PRO A 40 -40.48 -8.96 10.82
N SER A 41 -40.23 -7.67 11.01
CA SER A 41 -41.24 -6.61 11.16
C SER A 41 -41.43 -5.75 9.89
N GLN A 42 -40.61 -5.96 8.87
CA GLN A 42 -40.60 -5.16 7.64
C GLN A 42 -41.31 -5.90 6.50
N THR A 43 -41.69 -5.17 5.44
CA THR A 43 -42.22 -5.78 4.22
C THR A 43 -41.12 -6.46 3.41
N ASP A 44 -41.53 -7.36 2.51
CA ASP A 44 -40.61 -8.08 1.62
C ASP A 44 -39.82 -7.13 0.71
N GLU A 45 -40.44 -6.06 0.21
CA GLU A 45 -39.78 -5.06 -0.63
C GLU A 45 -38.67 -4.32 0.13
N VAL A 46 -38.93 -3.94 1.39
CA VAL A 46 -37.95 -3.27 2.24
C VAL A 46 -36.79 -4.21 2.55
N ASN A 47 -37.09 -5.48 2.87
CA ASN A 47 -36.07 -6.48 3.13
C ASN A 47 -35.20 -6.76 1.89
N GLN A 48 -35.80 -6.84 0.71
CA GLN A 48 -35.08 -7.02 -0.55
C GLN A 48 -34.13 -5.85 -0.84
N GLN A 49 -34.60 -4.60 -0.67
CA GLN A 49 -33.75 -3.42 -0.85
C GLN A 49 -32.57 -3.39 0.12
N ARG A 50 -32.82 -3.65 1.41
CA ARG A 50 -31.77 -3.71 2.44
C ARG A 50 -30.76 -4.82 2.17
N GLY A 51 -31.23 -5.99 1.73
CA GLY A 51 -30.38 -7.10 1.33
C GLY A 51 -29.45 -6.73 0.16
N ALA A 52 -29.99 -6.06 -0.87
CA ALA A 52 -29.20 -5.58 -2.00
C ALA A 52 -28.15 -4.54 -1.58
N GLU A 53 -28.50 -3.63 -0.66
CA GLU A 53 -27.59 -2.63 -0.12
C GLU A 53 -26.42 -3.28 0.65
N VAL A 54 -26.72 -4.26 1.51
CA VAL A 54 -25.69 -5.03 2.23
C VAL A 54 -24.74 -5.76 1.29
N GLN A 55 -25.26 -6.37 0.22
CA GLN A 55 -24.43 -7.04 -0.78
C GLN A 55 -23.52 -6.06 -1.52
N LYS A 56 -24.07 -4.88 -1.88
CA LYS A 56 -23.30 -3.81 -2.51
C LYS A 56 -22.19 -3.30 -1.58
N ASP A 57 -22.48 -3.08 -0.31
CA ASP A 57 -21.50 -2.63 0.68
C ASP A 57 -20.38 -3.66 0.88
N ARG A 58 -20.71 -4.96 0.91
CA ARG A 58 -19.71 -6.04 0.94
C ARG A 58 -18.79 -5.99 -0.27
N GLN A 59 -19.35 -5.80 -1.47
CA GLN A 59 -18.58 -5.70 -2.70
C GLN A 59 -17.68 -4.46 -2.70
N ASN A 60 -18.21 -3.31 -2.28
CA ASN A 60 -17.45 -2.07 -2.17
C ASN A 60 -16.28 -2.20 -1.18
N LEU A 61 -16.50 -2.84 -0.02
CA LEU A 61 -15.45 -3.05 0.98
C LEU A 61 -14.32 -3.93 0.42
N TYR A 62 -14.67 -5.00 -0.31
CA TYR A 62 -13.68 -5.84 -0.97
C TYR A 62 -12.88 -5.07 -2.03
N GLN A 63 -13.56 -4.31 -2.88
CA GLN A 63 -12.91 -3.48 -3.91
C GLN A 63 -12.01 -2.40 -3.29
N ALA A 64 -12.47 -1.73 -2.23
CA ALA A 64 -11.69 -0.73 -1.51
C ALA A 64 -10.41 -1.35 -0.93
N SER A 65 -10.46 -2.58 -0.41
CA SER A 65 -9.28 -3.28 0.07
C SER A 65 -8.28 -3.58 -1.05
N GLN A 66 -8.74 -3.97 -2.25
CA GLN A 66 -7.87 -4.21 -3.39
C GLN A 66 -7.22 -2.91 -3.90
N ILE A 67 -8.03 -1.85 -4.03
CA ILE A 67 -7.56 -0.52 -4.46
C ILE A 67 -6.52 0.03 -3.49
N ALA A 68 -6.73 -0.12 -2.17
CA ALA A 68 -5.76 0.30 -1.17
C ALA A 68 -4.40 -0.40 -1.33
N GLN A 69 -4.40 -1.71 -1.59
CA GLN A 69 -3.15 -2.46 -1.82
C GLN A 69 -2.45 -1.99 -3.11
N GLU A 70 -3.21 -1.77 -4.18
CA GLU A 70 -2.68 -1.29 -5.46
C GLU A 70 -2.11 0.13 -5.33
N ASP A 71 -2.81 1.04 -4.64
CA ASP A 71 -2.36 2.42 -4.44
C ASP A 71 -1.06 2.49 -3.64
N ILE A 72 -0.94 1.73 -2.55
CA ILE A 72 0.30 1.63 -1.76
C ILE A 72 1.46 1.15 -2.66
N GLY A 73 1.22 0.14 -3.49
CA GLY A 73 2.21 -0.38 -4.45
C GLY A 73 2.66 0.68 -5.45
N LYS A 74 1.70 1.34 -6.12
CA LYS A 74 1.97 2.43 -7.06
C LYS A 74 2.75 3.56 -6.39
N LYS A 75 2.33 3.98 -5.19
CA LYS A 75 2.97 5.07 -4.45
C LYS A 75 4.41 4.73 -4.11
N ARG A 76 4.67 3.48 -3.71
CA ARG A 76 6.02 2.99 -3.46
C ARG A 76 6.86 3.10 -4.72
N ASP A 77 6.40 2.59 -5.85
CA ASP A 77 7.19 2.56 -7.08
C ASP A 77 7.45 3.96 -7.64
N GLU A 78 6.43 4.82 -7.66
CA GLU A 78 6.53 6.23 -8.08
C GLU A 78 7.58 7.01 -7.29
N LYS A 79 7.65 6.78 -5.98
CA LYS A 79 8.55 7.50 -5.08
C LYS A 79 9.93 6.85 -4.98
N LEU A 80 10.01 5.53 -5.12
CA LEU A 80 11.26 4.79 -5.04
C LEU A 80 12.13 5.04 -6.27
N LYS A 81 11.52 5.07 -7.47
CA LYS A 81 12.24 5.31 -8.73
C LYS A 81 13.17 6.54 -8.70
N PRO A 82 12.71 7.76 -8.36
CA PRO A 82 13.60 8.93 -8.33
C PRO A 82 14.65 8.89 -7.21
N ILE A 83 14.40 8.14 -6.12
CA ILE A 83 15.41 7.94 -5.07
C ILE A 83 16.55 7.06 -5.61
N LEU A 84 16.19 5.98 -6.32
CA LEU A 84 17.16 5.09 -6.95
C LEU A 84 17.94 5.79 -8.06
N GLU A 85 17.29 6.60 -8.90
CA GLU A 85 17.95 7.39 -9.94
C GLU A 85 18.97 8.37 -9.35
N LYS A 86 18.63 9.06 -8.25
CA LYS A 86 19.57 9.95 -7.54
C LYS A 86 20.75 9.19 -6.94
N ALA A 87 20.48 8.04 -6.33
CA ALA A 87 21.53 7.19 -5.77
C ALA A 87 22.47 6.69 -6.88
N LYS A 88 21.93 6.21 -7.99
CA LYS A 88 22.71 5.77 -9.16
C LYS A 88 23.58 6.91 -9.68
N LYS A 89 23.01 8.11 -9.88
CA LYS A 89 23.78 9.26 -10.37
C LYS A 89 24.95 9.62 -9.45
N ALA A 90 24.74 9.61 -8.14
CA ALA A 90 25.82 9.86 -7.17
C ALA A 90 26.91 8.78 -7.21
N ILE A 91 26.53 7.51 -7.39
CA ILE A 91 27.48 6.41 -7.58
C ILE A 91 28.26 6.57 -8.89
N ASP A 92 27.58 6.92 -9.98
CA ASP A 92 28.20 7.15 -11.29
C ASP A 92 29.26 8.27 -11.21
N GLU A 93 28.94 9.40 -10.55
CA GLU A 93 29.87 10.52 -10.35
C GLU A 93 31.14 10.11 -9.58
N VAL A 94 30.98 9.37 -8.47
CA VAL A 94 32.11 8.87 -7.66
C VAL A 94 32.92 7.83 -8.42
N ALA A 95 32.26 6.98 -9.21
CA ALA A 95 32.91 5.97 -10.03
C ALA A 95 33.76 6.60 -11.15
N ASP A 96 33.22 7.60 -11.83
CA ASP A 96 33.91 8.35 -12.89
C ASP A 96 35.13 9.11 -12.34
N GLU A 97 34.97 9.80 -11.20
CA GLU A 97 36.07 10.50 -10.52
C GLU A 97 37.22 9.56 -10.13
N GLN A 98 36.91 8.31 -9.77
CA GLN A 98 37.89 7.31 -9.35
C GLN A 98 38.32 6.36 -10.47
N GLY A 99 37.78 6.52 -11.68
CA GLY A 99 38.14 5.71 -12.85
C GLY A 99 37.64 4.25 -12.80
N PHE A 100 36.55 3.96 -12.08
CA PHE A 100 35.95 2.64 -12.05
C PHE A 100 35.09 2.37 -13.29
N THR A 101 35.36 1.27 -13.99
CA THR A 101 34.56 0.85 -15.17
C THR A 101 33.34 0.01 -14.78
N TYR A 102 33.36 -0.60 -13.59
CA TYR A 102 32.28 -1.44 -13.07
C TYR A 102 32.08 -1.16 -11.58
N VAL A 103 30.82 -1.03 -11.16
CA VAL A 103 30.40 -0.99 -9.77
C VAL A 103 29.47 -2.18 -9.53
N LEU A 104 29.77 -2.99 -8.52
CA LEU A 104 29.00 -4.19 -8.16
C LEU A 104 28.35 -3.99 -6.80
N GLU A 105 27.14 -4.50 -6.65
CA GLU A 105 26.48 -4.52 -5.34
C GLU A 105 27.20 -5.50 -4.41
N ALA A 106 27.60 -5.05 -3.22
CA ALA A 106 28.38 -5.87 -2.28
C ALA A 106 27.70 -7.19 -1.90
N SER A 107 26.36 -7.22 -1.87
CA SER A 107 25.56 -8.42 -1.57
C SER A 107 25.75 -9.57 -2.57
N THR A 108 26.23 -9.25 -3.79
CA THR A 108 26.46 -10.23 -4.86
C THR A 108 27.86 -10.87 -4.78
N LEU A 109 28.74 -10.36 -3.92
CA LEU A 109 30.13 -10.79 -3.82
C LEU A 109 30.29 -11.85 -2.73
N ILE A 110 30.98 -12.94 -3.07
CA ILE A 110 31.36 -13.98 -2.09
C ILE A 110 32.45 -13.45 -1.14
N VAL A 111 33.32 -12.57 -1.64
CA VAL A 111 34.36 -11.87 -0.86
C VAL A 111 34.40 -10.41 -1.31
N ALA A 112 34.23 -9.47 -0.38
CA ALA A 112 34.12 -8.04 -0.65
C ALA A 112 35.21 -7.23 0.08
N ASN A 113 36.47 -7.44 -0.29
CA ASN A 113 37.62 -6.73 0.29
C ASN A 113 38.04 -5.49 -0.53
N GLY A 114 37.26 -5.12 -1.54
CA GLY A 114 37.52 -3.98 -2.42
C GLY A 114 37.11 -2.64 -1.82
N LYS A 115 37.30 -1.56 -2.58
CA LYS A 115 36.88 -0.21 -2.21
C LYS A 115 35.35 -0.11 -2.21
N ASP A 116 34.77 0.31 -1.08
CA ASP A 116 33.35 0.67 -0.99
C ASP A 116 33.13 2.13 -1.44
N LEU A 117 32.07 2.34 -2.20
CA LEU A 117 31.65 3.66 -2.72
C LEU A 117 30.48 4.25 -1.92
N LEU A 118 29.92 3.50 -0.96
CA LEU A 118 28.76 3.88 -0.15
C LEU A 118 28.99 3.78 1.36
#